data_AF-A0A8B6BW08-F1
#
_entry.id   AF-A0A8B6BW08-F1
#
_cell.length_a   1.000
_cell.length_b   1.000
_cell.length_c   1.000
_cell.angle_alpha   90.00
_cell.angle_beta   90.00
_cell.angle_gamma   90.00
#
_symmetry.space_group_name_H-M   'P 1'
#
loop_
_entity.id
_entity.type
_entity.pdbx_description
1 polymer ?
#
loop_
_entity_poly.entity_id
_entity_poly.type
_entity_poly.pdbx_seq_one_letter_code
_entity_poly.pdbx_strand_id
1 'polypeptide(L)'
;MASSPSGAQTVLVCEFCESETKIIGKCIDCCLLLCSKCSQKLHTKLKQALDHRIVELKDLKEQDKQEVPKSKLRATKCQIHKSQVYCLYCKTCEVFACPVCTASSHQNHNLAEIESTVKEKLNENEIIKKELEMSLSQKIEKIKEARSTKGFNLKEVKDEMTKEQDRLIFHIKNKTSSEVKALEKKWMVDDKALLEEETSLNVKLAELLENSKSIESEIEKGDIVHAVSLINITKTIQKTLRSNDCLDSDILLFDFIQGNVDLAKTHRLLGSLISFRKKKSFQSLSNPYCMALTNNGHIWISDGVQIIEYNSCDPIGIVGSIDYDCEEIRCSMSNEVFVLTEHEVMKIQASGKLKRIYDFSPCKSTTFHISKRNELTVNLESNKKYPSRIVVLTVDGKMKQEYNFSEPVILDCNSIVKTSDGLFCLISKETNDSEFRKVKMINTSREIIWEYPLNSSNMLSVDNFMPGEITESREGNLIMTEQTSSDLHILDKAGHVLKIVSTLQFGIINPSLIASDCNGNLWIMGKCYERGNNILFNLEITGF
;
A
#
# COMPACT_ATOMS: atom_id res chain seq x y z
N MET A 1 8.91 26.50 -11.76
CA MET A 1 10.28 27.00 -11.52
C MET A 1 10.98 26.00 -10.64
N ALA A 2 11.97 25.29 -11.16
CA ALA A 2 12.84 24.39 -10.39
C ALA A 2 14.23 24.47 -11.01
N SER A 3 15.18 24.79 -10.14
CA SER A 3 16.58 25.16 -10.36
C SER A 3 17.40 24.06 -11.03
N SER A 4 18.18 24.45 -12.05
CA SER A 4 19.22 23.64 -12.67
C SER A 4 20.39 23.40 -11.69
N PRO A 5 21.00 22.21 -11.63
CA PRO A 5 22.19 22.00 -10.82
C PRO A 5 23.41 22.66 -11.48
N SER A 6 24.13 23.40 -10.64
CA SER A 6 25.39 24.09 -10.89
C SER A 6 26.45 23.18 -11.49
N GLY A 7 27.11 23.66 -12.55
CA GLY A 7 28.27 22.99 -13.16
C GLY A 7 29.41 22.81 -12.16
N ALA A 8 30.13 21.71 -12.30
CA ALA A 8 31.34 21.41 -11.53
C ALA A 8 32.35 22.56 -11.65
N GLN A 9 32.57 23.31 -10.58
CA GLN A 9 33.68 24.27 -10.48
C GLN A 9 34.95 23.50 -10.15
N THR A 10 35.92 23.51 -11.06
CA THR A 10 37.29 23.11 -10.79
C THR A 10 37.91 24.06 -9.77
N VAL A 11 38.36 23.52 -8.64
CA VAL A 11 39.04 24.30 -7.59
C VAL A 11 40.44 24.66 -8.10
N LEU A 12 40.69 25.94 -8.36
CA LEU A 12 42.00 26.45 -8.77
C LEU A 12 42.87 26.73 -7.53
N VAL A 13 44.10 26.20 -7.51
CA VAL A 13 45.05 26.34 -6.39
C VAL A 13 46.25 27.22 -6.77
N CYS A 14 46.93 27.79 -5.77
CA CYS A 14 48.09 28.66 -6.00
C CYS A 14 49.29 27.81 -6.42
N GLU A 15 49.80 28.00 -7.62
CA GLU A 15 50.90 27.17 -8.17
C GLU A 15 52.28 27.55 -7.61
N PHE A 16 52.36 28.58 -6.76
CA PHE A 16 53.60 29.01 -6.10
C PHE A 16 53.71 28.51 -4.65
N CYS A 17 52.60 28.43 -3.92
CA CYS A 17 52.61 28.00 -2.51
C CYS A 17 51.63 26.86 -2.22
N GLU A 18 51.05 26.27 -3.26
CA GLU A 18 50.13 25.12 -3.23
C GLU A 18 48.89 25.29 -2.35
N SER A 19 48.61 26.52 -1.91
CA SER A 19 47.45 26.80 -1.07
C SER A 19 46.17 26.83 -1.91
N GLU A 20 45.08 26.29 -1.37
CA GLU A 20 43.72 26.37 -1.93
C GLU A 20 43.07 27.77 -1.77
N THR A 21 43.89 28.80 -1.54
CA THR A 21 43.40 30.17 -1.40
C THR A 21 43.04 30.77 -2.74
N LYS A 22 42.03 31.66 -2.75
CA LYS A 22 41.51 32.32 -3.95
C LYS A 22 42.65 32.89 -4.81
N ILE A 23 42.70 32.43 -6.05
CA ILE A 23 43.61 32.97 -7.08
C ILE A 23 43.12 34.34 -7.49
N ILE A 24 44.04 35.31 -7.50
CA ILE A 24 43.71 36.69 -7.87
C ILE A 24 44.45 37.16 -9.12
N GLY A 25 45.57 36.55 -9.48
CA GLY A 25 46.35 36.99 -10.63
C GLY A 25 47.24 35.90 -11.22
N LYS A 26 47.61 36.11 -12.48
CA LYS A 26 48.54 35.28 -13.24
C LYS A 26 49.81 36.09 -13.49
N CYS A 27 50.96 35.51 -13.16
CA CYS A 27 52.23 36.05 -13.63
C CYS A 27 52.41 35.65 -15.11
N ILE A 28 52.55 36.62 -16.00
CA ILE A 28 52.68 36.37 -17.44
C ILE A 28 54.05 35.78 -17.76
N ASP A 29 55.11 36.26 -17.09
CA ASP A 29 56.48 35.79 -17.34
C ASP A 29 56.77 34.38 -16.78
N CYS A 30 56.06 33.98 -15.72
CA CYS A 30 56.19 32.64 -15.13
C CYS A 30 55.07 31.68 -15.51
N CYS A 31 54.00 32.17 -16.14
CA CYS A 31 52.75 31.44 -16.40
C CYS A 31 52.12 30.80 -15.14
N LEU A 32 52.33 31.38 -13.95
CA LEU A 32 51.83 30.85 -12.68
C LEU A 32 50.53 31.52 -12.23
N LEU A 33 49.58 30.73 -11.73
CA LEU A 33 48.41 31.20 -10.98
C LEU A 33 48.78 31.48 -9.52
N LEU A 34 48.59 32.73 -9.09
CA LEU A 34 49.05 33.23 -7.80
C LEU A 34 47.86 33.70 -6.94
N CYS A 35 47.87 33.27 -5.68
CA CYS A 35 47.03 33.88 -4.64
C CYS A 35 47.54 35.28 -4.28
N SER A 36 46.75 36.03 -3.51
CA SER A 36 47.04 37.43 -3.18
C SER A 36 48.39 37.63 -2.49
N LYS A 37 48.75 36.73 -1.58
CA LYS A 37 50.04 36.79 -0.87
C LYS A 37 51.20 36.52 -1.82
N CYS A 38 51.04 35.56 -2.73
CA CYS A 38 52.10 35.19 -3.67
C CYS A 38 52.30 36.26 -4.74
N SER A 39 51.23 36.80 -5.31
CA SER A 39 51.33 37.84 -6.33
C SER A 39 51.93 39.14 -5.80
N GLN A 40 51.51 39.60 -4.62
CA GLN A 40 51.90 40.92 -4.13
C GLN A 40 53.14 40.93 -3.25
N LYS A 41 53.42 39.84 -2.53
CA LYS A 41 54.40 39.86 -1.42
C LYS A 41 55.56 38.88 -1.55
N LEU A 42 55.46 37.83 -2.35
CA LEU A 42 56.49 36.79 -2.46
C LEU A 42 57.11 36.76 -3.85
N HIS A 43 56.28 36.63 -4.90
CA HIS A 43 56.75 36.47 -6.27
C HIS A 43 57.58 37.67 -6.74
N THR A 44 57.06 38.89 -6.56
CA THR A 44 57.71 40.16 -6.94
C THR A 44 58.92 40.51 -6.08
N LYS A 45 59.20 39.78 -4.98
CA LYS A 45 60.37 40.02 -4.11
C LYS A 45 61.54 39.09 -4.39
N LEU A 46 61.34 38.05 -5.20
CA LEU A 46 62.45 37.18 -5.62
C LEU A 46 63.33 37.93 -6.61
N LYS A 47 64.66 37.89 -6.41
CA LYS A 47 65.63 38.56 -7.32
C LYS A 47 65.41 38.23 -8.80
N GLN A 48 64.89 37.05 -9.11
CA GLN A 48 64.64 36.56 -10.47
C GLN A 48 63.27 36.97 -11.05
N ALA A 49 62.40 37.59 -10.25
CA ALA A 49 61.02 37.89 -10.59
C ALA A 49 60.58 39.32 -10.20
N LEU A 50 61.55 40.19 -9.90
CA LEU A 50 61.33 41.60 -9.56
C LEU A 50 60.56 42.35 -10.67
N ASP A 51 60.89 42.06 -11.93
CA ASP A 51 60.32 42.74 -13.10
C ASP A 51 59.21 41.93 -13.77
N HIS A 52 58.72 40.85 -13.12
CA HIS A 52 57.65 40.05 -13.71
C HIS A 52 56.31 40.78 -13.66
N ARG A 53 55.60 40.76 -14.78
CA ARG A 53 54.27 41.34 -14.96
C ARG A 53 53.20 40.38 -14.46
N ILE A 54 52.45 40.82 -13.47
CA ILE A 54 51.31 40.09 -12.92
C ILE A 54 50.02 40.80 -13.32
N VAL A 55 49.09 40.06 -13.91
CA VAL A 55 47.78 40.56 -14.34
C VAL A 55 46.70 39.91 -13.48
N GLU A 56 45.74 40.69 -12.98
CA GLU A 56 44.61 40.13 -12.24
C GLU A 56 43.73 39.27 -13.15
N LEU A 57 43.17 38.17 -12.62
CA LEU A 57 42.38 37.23 -13.41
C LEU A 57 41.17 37.88 -14.11
N LYS A 58 40.60 38.92 -13.49
CA LYS A 58 39.46 39.68 -14.02
C LYS A 58 39.83 40.59 -15.21
N ASP A 59 41.12 40.93 -15.36
CA ASP A 59 41.62 41.89 -16.34
C ASP A 59 42.38 41.21 -17.50
N LEU A 60 42.35 39.88 -17.58
CA LEU A 60 42.95 39.11 -18.67
C LEU A 60 42.20 39.33 -19.99
N LYS A 61 42.80 40.08 -20.94
CA LYS A 61 42.26 40.23 -22.30
C LYS A 61 42.58 38.98 -23.14
N GLU A 62 41.82 38.74 -24.22
CA GLU A 62 42.07 37.66 -25.19
C GLU A 62 43.52 37.67 -25.74
N GLN A 63 44.12 38.85 -25.90
CA GLN A 63 45.51 39.01 -26.31
C GLN A 63 46.52 38.54 -25.24
N ASP A 64 46.20 38.71 -23.94
CA ASP A 64 47.02 38.23 -22.82
C ASP A 64 46.92 36.69 -22.63
N LYS A 65 45.98 36.03 -23.32
CA LYS A 65 45.89 34.56 -23.39
C LYS A 65 46.84 33.96 -24.44
N GLN A 66 47.29 34.75 -25.42
CA GLN A 66 48.06 34.27 -26.58
C GLN A 66 49.53 34.71 -26.62
N GLU A 67 49.94 35.71 -25.84
CA GLU A 67 51.36 36.05 -25.67
C GLU A 67 51.99 35.22 -24.53
N VAL A 68 52.32 33.97 -24.83
CA VAL A 68 53.36 33.26 -24.08
C VAL A 68 54.70 33.81 -24.56
N PRO A 69 55.57 34.39 -23.71
CA PRO A 69 56.93 34.70 -24.11
C PRO A 69 57.57 33.42 -24.65
N LYS A 70 57.87 33.38 -25.96
CA LYS A 70 58.50 32.23 -26.65
C LYS A 70 59.83 31.79 -26.01
N SER A 71 60.36 32.58 -25.07
CA SER A 71 61.60 32.32 -24.33
C SER A 71 61.45 31.43 -23.09
N LYS A 72 60.23 31.10 -22.61
CA LYS A 72 60.03 30.18 -21.46
C LYS A 72 58.75 29.34 -21.55
N LEU A 73 58.55 28.56 -22.62
CA LEU A 73 57.80 27.31 -22.44
C LEU A 73 58.58 26.49 -21.41
N ARG A 74 58.02 26.23 -20.22
CA ARG A 74 58.62 25.28 -19.28
C ARG A 74 58.78 23.98 -20.03
N ALA A 75 60.00 23.66 -20.46
CA ALA A 75 60.29 22.42 -21.13
C ALA A 75 60.02 21.30 -20.12
N THR A 76 58.88 20.62 -20.26
CA THR A 76 58.46 19.56 -19.35
C THR A 76 59.50 18.45 -19.42
N LYS A 77 60.12 18.19 -18.27
CA LYS A 77 61.18 17.20 -18.15
C LYS A 77 60.60 15.79 -18.21
N CYS A 78 61.35 14.89 -18.82
CA CYS A 78 61.00 13.48 -18.84
C CYS A 78 60.96 12.92 -17.43
N GLN A 79 59.88 12.20 -17.09
CA GLN A 79 59.74 11.59 -15.77
C GLN A 79 60.78 10.50 -15.50
N ILE A 80 61.25 9.83 -16.56
CA ILE A 80 62.29 8.79 -16.50
C ILE A 80 63.68 9.44 -16.54
N HIS A 81 63.91 10.33 -17.51
CA HIS A 81 65.19 11.00 -17.72
C HIS A 81 65.11 12.45 -17.22
N LYS A 82 65.25 12.65 -15.91
CA LYS A 82 65.00 13.94 -15.22
C LYS A 82 65.83 15.14 -15.75
N SER A 83 66.93 14.90 -16.44
CA SER A 83 67.77 15.94 -17.06
C SER A 83 67.35 16.29 -18.49
N GLN A 84 66.48 15.49 -19.11
CA GLN A 84 66.05 15.61 -20.49
C GLN A 84 64.64 16.18 -20.59
N VAL A 85 64.36 16.91 -21.65
CA VAL A 85 63.04 17.50 -21.93
C VAL A 85 62.33 16.67 -22.98
N TYR A 86 61.00 16.61 -22.90
CA TYR A 86 60.21 16.01 -23.98
C TYR A 86 60.39 16.82 -25.27
N CYS A 87 60.65 16.12 -26.37
CA CYS A 87 60.91 16.74 -27.67
C CYS A 87 60.06 16.15 -28.79
N LEU A 88 59.52 14.94 -28.61
CA LEU A 88 58.69 14.25 -29.60
C LEU A 88 57.46 13.65 -28.92
N TYR A 89 56.44 13.35 -29.71
CA TYR A 89 55.28 12.56 -29.30
C TYR A 89 55.27 11.22 -30.03
N CYS A 90 55.19 10.13 -29.29
CA CYS A 90 55.12 8.79 -29.84
C CYS A 90 53.67 8.43 -30.13
N LYS A 91 53.23 8.53 -31.38
CA LYS A 91 51.88 8.17 -31.84
C LYS A 91 51.53 6.70 -31.57
N THR A 92 52.52 5.80 -31.59
CA THR A 92 52.30 4.37 -31.29
C THR A 92 51.94 4.10 -29.83
N CYS A 93 52.45 4.92 -28.90
CA CYS A 93 52.27 4.71 -27.45
C CYS A 93 51.40 5.80 -26.81
N GLU A 94 51.01 6.81 -27.58
CA GLU A 94 50.27 7.99 -27.17
C GLU A 94 50.91 8.80 -26.03
N VAL A 95 52.25 8.83 -25.96
CA VAL A 95 53.01 9.51 -24.89
C VAL A 95 54.11 10.42 -25.44
N PHE A 96 54.54 11.40 -24.64
CA PHE A 96 55.70 12.23 -24.95
C PHE A 96 57.02 11.46 -24.73
N ALA A 97 58.00 11.69 -25.61
CA ALA A 97 59.32 11.08 -25.58
C ALA A 97 60.43 12.15 -25.58
N CYS A 98 61.46 11.95 -24.75
CA CYS A 98 62.70 12.72 -24.78
C CYS A 98 63.74 12.04 -25.70
N PRO A 99 64.90 12.67 -25.97
CA PRO A 99 65.91 12.08 -26.86
C PRO A 99 66.39 10.70 -26.40
N VAL A 100 66.53 10.50 -25.08
CA VAL A 100 66.97 9.22 -24.52
C VAL A 100 65.89 8.15 -24.64
N CYS A 101 64.62 8.47 -24.32
CA CYS A 101 63.50 7.55 -24.53
C CYS A 101 63.32 7.17 -26.01
N THR A 102 63.51 8.14 -26.90
CA THR A 102 63.48 7.93 -28.35
C THR A 102 64.52 6.91 -28.78
N ALA A 103 65.75 7.06 -28.28
CA ALA A 103 66.86 6.19 -28.61
C ALA A 103 66.87 4.86 -27.84
N SER A 104 66.03 4.65 -26.83
CA SER A 104 65.99 3.40 -26.08
C SER A 104 64.69 2.62 -26.32
N SER A 105 63.57 3.18 -25.86
CA SER A 105 62.28 2.48 -25.78
C SER A 105 61.37 2.75 -26.98
N HIS A 106 61.66 3.75 -27.82
CA HIS A 106 60.81 4.16 -28.94
C HIS A 106 61.52 4.17 -30.30
N GLN A 107 62.63 3.44 -30.45
CA GLN A 107 63.48 3.45 -31.65
C GLN A 107 62.72 3.13 -32.95
N ASN A 108 61.73 2.24 -32.86
CA ASN A 108 60.94 1.76 -34.01
C ASN A 108 59.48 2.21 -33.94
N HIS A 109 59.15 3.21 -33.12
CA HIS A 109 57.79 3.73 -33.00
C HIS A 109 57.58 4.96 -33.88
N ASN A 110 56.30 5.26 -34.17
CA ASN A 110 55.94 6.44 -34.92
C ASN A 110 56.07 7.68 -34.05
N LEU A 111 57.15 8.44 -34.25
CA LEU A 111 57.45 9.67 -33.51
C LEU A 111 57.16 10.88 -34.38
N ALA A 112 56.42 11.83 -33.82
CA ALA A 112 56.08 13.09 -34.48
C ALA A 112 56.51 14.28 -33.63
N GLU A 113 56.66 15.43 -34.29
CA GLU A 113 56.89 16.69 -33.60
C GLU A 113 55.69 17.03 -32.71
N ILE A 114 55.97 17.57 -31.52
CA ILE A 114 54.92 17.90 -30.55
C ILE A 114 53.97 18.95 -31.13
N GLU A 115 54.49 19.99 -31.79
CA GLU A 115 53.67 21.08 -32.33
C GLU A 115 52.70 20.61 -33.43
N SER A 116 53.17 19.75 -34.34
CA SER A 116 52.31 19.19 -35.38
C SER A 116 51.25 18.26 -34.79
N THR A 117 51.63 17.44 -33.81
CA THR A 117 50.69 16.53 -33.12
C THR A 117 49.62 17.30 -32.36
N VAL A 118 49.97 18.41 -31.70
CA VAL A 118 48.99 19.25 -30.99
C VAL A 118 47.97 19.83 -31.98
N LYS A 119 48.39 20.32 -33.14
CA LYS A 119 47.47 20.82 -34.18
C LYS A 119 46.55 19.72 -34.70
N GLU A 120 47.09 18.53 -34.97
CA GLU A 120 46.30 17.37 -35.38
C GLU A 120 45.25 17.00 -34.32
N LYS A 121 45.65 16.88 -33.06
CA LYS A 121 44.76 16.53 -31.94
C LYS A 121 43.70 17.61 -31.65
N LEU A 122 44.03 18.89 -31.86
CA LEU A 122 43.05 19.98 -31.76
C LEU A 122 41.99 19.88 -32.86
N ASN A 123 42.39 19.62 -34.11
CA ASN A 123 41.44 19.43 -35.21
C ASN A 123 40.56 18.19 -34.99
N GLU A 124 41.14 17.07 -34.54
CA GLU A 124 40.38 15.87 -34.16
C GLU A 124 39.32 16.20 -33.09
N ASN A 125 39.70 16.97 -32.06
CA ASN A 125 38.79 17.37 -31.00
C ASN A 125 37.66 18.29 -31.52
N GLU A 126 37.94 19.23 -32.43
CA GLU A 126 36.90 20.06 -33.03
C GLU A 126 35.89 19.25 -33.85
N ILE A 127 36.34 18.23 -34.58
CA ILE A 127 35.47 17.32 -35.33
C ILE A 127 34.58 16.53 -34.38
N ILE A 128 35.19 15.88 -33.37
CA ILE A 128 34.47 15.11 -32.35
C ILE A 128 33.43 15.99 -31.64
N LYS A 129 33.80 17.22 -31.27
CA LYS A 129 32.91 18.18 -30.63
C LYS A 129 31.69 18.49 -31.50
N LYS A 130 31.88 18.78 -32.79
CA LYS A 130 30.79 19.06 -33.73
C LYS A 130 29.86 17.85 -33.92
N GLU A 131 30.43 16.65 -34.04
CA GLU A 131 29.64 15.41 -34.15
C GLU A 131 28.78 15.15 -32.90
N LEU A 132 29.37 15.34 -31.71
CA LEU A 132 28.66 15.21 -30.45
C LEU A 132 27.56 16.26 -30.29
N GLU A 133 27.83 17.54 -30.62
CA GLU A 133 26.83 18.62 -30.58
C GLU A 133 25.63 18.31 -31.48
N MET A 134 25.88 17.85 -32.71
CA MET A 134 24.83 17.48 -33.64
C MET A 134 24.02 16.26 -33.14
N SER A 135 24.68 15.20 -32.69
CA SER A 135 24.04 13.98 -32.17
C SER A 135 23.19 14.25 -30.92
N LEU A 136 23.71 15.06 -30.00
CA LEU A 136 22.99 15.44 -28.78
C LEU A 136 21.81 16.36 -29.10
N SER A 137 21.96 17.31 -30.02
CA SER A 137 20.87 18.21 -30.42
C SER A 137 19.69 17.45 -31.01
N GLN A 138 19.95 16.49 -31.90
CA GLN A 138 18.91 15.62 -32.47
C GLN A 138 18.21 14.76 -31.40
N LYS A 139 18.97 14.21 -30.43
CA LYS A 139 18.38 13.45 -29.32
C LYS A 139 17.50 14.34 -28.43
N ILE A 140 17.94 15.57 -28.14
CA ILE A 140 17.18 16.55 -27.35
C ILE A 140 15.88 16.90 -28.06
N GLU A 141 15.91 17.13 -29.37
CA GLU A 141 14.72 17.45 -30.18
C GLU A 141 13.70 16.31 -30.16
N LYS A 142 14.13 15.06 -30.41
CA LYS A 142 13.27 13.87 -30.30
C LYS A 142 12.64 13.72 -28.91
N ILE A 143 13.39 14.02 -27.85
CA ILE A 143 12.86 14.00 -26.47
C ILE A 143 11.82 15.12 -26.27
N LYS A 144 12.04 16.32 -26.83
CA LYS A 144 11.06 17.42 -26.75
C LYS A 144 9.76 17.07 -27.47
N GLU A 145 9.85 16.49 -28.67
CA GLU A 145 8.69 16.00 -29.43
C GLU A 145 7.92 14.95 -28.63
N ALA A 146 8.61 13.92 -28.12
CA ALA A 146 7.99 12.88 -27.30
C ALA A 146 7.32 13.44 -26.03
N ARG A 147 7.93 14.45 -25.37
CA ARG A 147 7.31 15.14 -24.22
C ARG A 147 6.05 15.91 -24.62
N SER A 148 6.07 16.57 -25.78
CA SER A 148 4.92 17.31 -26.31
C SER A 148 3.75 16.38 -26.61
N THR A 149 3.99 15.30 -27.37
CA THR A 149 2.96 14.30 -27.72
C THR A 149 2.38 13.64 -26.47
N LYS A 150 3.23 13.27 -25.50
CA LYS A 150 2.77 12.70 -24.23
C LYS A 150 1.92 13.70 -23.42
N GLY A 151 2.26 14.99 -23.46
CA GLY A 151 1.47 16.06 -22.83
C GLY A 151 0.10 16.26 -23.47
N PHE A 152 0.02 16.18 -24.80
CA PHE A 152 -1.24 16.26 -25.54
C PHE A 152 -2.14 15.05 -25.22
N ASN A 153 -1.60 13.83 -25.32
CA ASN A 153 -2.35 12.61 -25.02
C ASN A 153 -2.86 12.58 -23.57
N LEU A 154 -2.08 13.08 -22.60
CA LEU A 154 -2.53 13.14 -21.21
C LEU A 154 -3.73 14.08 -21.02
N LYS A 155 -3.76 15.21 -21.75
CA LYS A 155 -4.88 16.14 -21.69
C LYS A 155 -6.13 15.53 -22.31
N GLU A 156 -6.00 14.89 -23.46
CA GLU A 156 -7.09 14.20 -24.16
C GLU A 156 -7.69 13.07 -23.31
N VAL A 157 -6.85 12.20 -22.75
CA VAL A 157 -7.29 11.14 -21.82
C VAL A 157 -7.99 11.72 -20.60
N LYS A 158 -7.48 12.82 -20.02
CA LYS A 158 -8.13 13.48 -18.88
C LYS A 158 -9.51 14.02 -19.24
N ASP A 159 -9.65 14.64 -20.42
CA ASP A 159 -10.91 15.20 -20.89
C ASP A 159 -11.93 14.07 -21.18
N GLU A 160 -11.50 12.96 -21.79
CA GLU A 160 -12.35 11.77 -21.99
C GLU A 160 -12.78 11.12 -20.68
N MET A 161 -11.86 10.94 -19.73
CA MET A 161 -12.19 10.41 -18.41
C MET A 161 -13.20 11.29 -17.67
N THR A 162 -13.06 12.61 -17.77
CA THR A 162 -13.99 13.56 -17.13
C THR A 162 -15.39 13.47 -17.76
N LYS A 163 -15.47 13.37 -19.11
CA LYS A 163 -16.74 13.18 -19.81
C LYS A 163 -17.44 11.88 -19.42
N GLU A 164 -16.70 10.78 -19.33
CA GLU A 164 -17.28 9.49 -18.95
C GLU A 164 -17.70 9.49 -17.48
N GLN A 165 -16.93 10.15 -16.59
CA GLN A 165 -17.33 10.39 -15.21
C GLN A 165 -18.67 11.14 -15.13
N ASP A 166 -18.81 12.25 -15.85
CA ASP A 166 -20.05 13.04 -15.86
C ASP A 166 -21.23 12.23 -16.41
N ARG A 167 -20.98 11.41 -17.43
CA ARG A 167 -21.99 10.50 -18.01
C ARG A 167 -22.45 9.45 -17.00
N LEU A 168 -21.55 8.82 -16.28
CA LEU A 168 -21.88 7.84 -15.24
C LEU A 168 -22.65 8.49 -14.09
N ILE A 169 -22.22 9.67 -13.62
CA ILE A 169 -22.93 10.45 -12.60
C ILE A 169 -24.35 10.76 -13.06
N PHE A 170 -24.53 11.17 -14.31
CA PHE A 170 -25.84 11.45 -14.88
C PHE A 170 -26.74 10.20 -14.91
N HIS A 171 -26.22 9.07 -15.38
CA HIS A 171 -26.97 7.81 -15.40
C HIS A 171 -27.36 7.34 -14.00
N ILE A 172 -26.44 7.41 -13.03
CA ILE A 172 -26.72 7.06 -11.63
C ILE A 172 -27.81 7.98 -11.08
N LYS A 173 -27.66 9.30 -11.19
CA LYS A 173 -28.67 10.26 -10.70
C LYS A 173 -30.06 10.00 -11.28
N ASN A 174 -30.15 9.76 -12.59
CA ASN A 174 -31.43 9.49 -13.24
C ASN A 174 -32.04 8.15 -12.78
N LYS A 175 -31.22 7.11 -12.69
CA LYS A 175 -31.68 5.79 -12.26
C LYS A 175 -32.16 5.84 -10.80
N THR A 176 -31.39 6.46 -9.90
CA THR A 176 -31.78 6.68 -8.51
C THR A 176 -33.07 7.48 -8.41
N SER A 177 -33.19 8.60 -9.15
CA SER A 177 -34.43 9.39 -9.15
C SER A 177 -35.65 8.59 -9.65
N SER A 178 -35.46 7.74 -10.67
CA SER A 178 -36.55 6.90 -11.18
C SER A 178 -37.00 5.84 -10.18
N GLU A 179 -36.06 5.25 -9.43
CA GLU A 179 -36.35 4.24 -8.42
C GLU A 179 -37.00 4.86 -7.19
N VAL A 180 -36.51 6.02 -6.71
CA VAL A 180 -37.16 6.78 -5.62
C VAL A 180 -38.60 7.13 -5.97
N LYS A 181 -38.87 7.62 -7.19
CA LYS A 181 -40.24 7.92 -7.63
C LYS A 181 -41.14 6.68 -7.67
N ALA A 182 -40.58 5.52 -8.04
CA ALA A 182 -41.34 4.26 -8.03
C ALA A 182 -41.69 3.84 -6.58
N LEU A 183 -40.75 4.02 -5.65
CA LEU A 183 -40.97 3.77 -4.23
C LEU A 183 -42.00 4.71 -3.62
N GLU A 184 -41.90 6.01 -3.89
CA GLU A 184 -42.89 7.01 -3.46
C GLU A 184 -44.29 6.63 -3.94
N LYS A 185 -44.43 6.21 -5.20
CA LYS A 185 -45.71 5.79 -5.76
C LYS A 185 -46.26 4.53 -5.08
N LYS A 186 -45.40 3.55 -4.76
CA LYS A 186 -45.82 2.33 -4.05
C LYS A 186 -46.28 2.68 -2.63
N TRP A 187 -45.47 3.47 -1.91
CA TRP A 187 -45.79 3.94 -0.57
C TRP A 187 -47.13 4.68 -0.52
N MET A 188 -47.41 5.55 -1.49
CA MET A 188 -48.71 6.24 -1.57
C MET A 188 -49.92 5.29 -1.73
N VAL A 189 -49.74 4.14 -2.39
CA VAL A 189 -50.83 3.15 -2.54
C VAL A 189 -51.03 2.40 -1.22
N ASP A 190 -49.93 1.97 -0.59
CA ASP A 190 -49.96 1.23 0.68
C ASP A 190 -50.53 2.12 1.80
N ASP A 191 -50.10 3.39 1.88
CA ASP A 191 -50.60 4.41 2.83
C ASP A 191 -52.11 4.65 2.66
N LYS A 192 -52.58 4.73 1.41
CA LYS A 192 -54.01 4.86 1.13
C LYS A 192 -54.80 3.64 1.62
N ALA A 193 -54.29 2.43 1.43
CA ALA A 193 -54.96 1.21 1.89
C ALA A 193 -55.03 1.16 3.43
N LEU A 194 -53.95 1.57 4.12
CA LEU A 194 -53.93 1.67 5.57
C LEU A 194 -54.93 2.71 6.09
N LEU A 195 -55.04 3.86 5.42
CA LEU A 195 -56.02 4.88 5.77
C LEU A 195 -57.47 4.39 5.57
N GLU A 196 -57.74 3.62 4.51
CA GLU A 196 -59.04 2.98 4.28
C GLU A 196 -59.37 1.95 5.37
N GLU A 197 -58.37 1.20 5.86
CA GLU A 197 -58.55 0.28 6.99
C GLU A 197 -58.77 1.02 8.32
N GLU A 198 -57.97 2.06 8.61
CA GLU A 198 -58.10 2.90 9.80
C GLU A 198 -59.49 3.54 9.88
N THR A 199 -59.97 4.09 8.77
CA THR A 199 -61.31 4.70 8.69
C THR A 199 -62.42 3.66 8.95
N SER A 200 -62.28 2.45 8.40
CA SER A 200 -63.21 1.34 8.68
C SER A 200 -63.24 0.94 10.15
N LEU A 201 -62.07 0.87 10.80
CA LEU A 201 -61.97 0.57 12.24
C LEU A 201 -62.56 1.68 13.10
N ASN A 202 -62.32 2.94 12.76
CA ASN A 202 -62.87 4.10 13.47
C ASN A 202 -64.41 4.13 13.40
N VAL A 203 -65.02 3.76 12.26
CA VAL A 203 -66.48 3.61 12.15
C VAL A 203 -67.00 2.53 13.09
N LYS A 204 -66.37 1.35 13.12
CA LYS A 204 -66.74 0.25 14.03
C LYS A 204 -66.59 0.65 15.51
N LEU A 205 -65.54 1.41 15.84
CA LEU A 205 -65.33 1.93 17.20
C LEU A 205 -66.44 2.90 17.61
N ALA A 206 -66.83 3.81 16.72
CA ALA A 206 -67.94 4.73 16.97
C ALA A 206 -69.27 3.99 17.22
N GLU A 207 -69.57 2.96 16.42
CA GLU A 207 -70.75 2.11 16.58
C GLU A 207 -70.76 1.38 17.93
N LEU A 208 -69.60 0.85 18.37
CA LEU A 208 -69.47 0.23 19.69
C LEU A 208 -69.72 1.22 20.84
N LEU A 209 -69.20 2.44 20.73
CA LEU A 209 -69.39 3.48 21.75
C LEU A 209 -70.86 3.93 21.84
N GLU A 210 -71.55 4.05 20.71
CA GLU A 210 -72.97 4.41 20.66
C GLU A 210 -73.86 3.29 21.23
N ASN A 211 -73.56 2.03 20.88
CA ASN A 211 -74.23 0.87 21.46
C ASN A 211 -74.02 0.79 22.98
N SER A 212 -72.80 1.07 23.48
CA SER A 212 -72.51 1.10 24.92
C SER A 212 -73.36 2.13 25.65
N LYS A 213 -73.43 3.37 25.13
CA LYS A 213 -74.26 4.44 25.72
C LYS A 213 -75.75 4.08 25.71
N SER A 214 -76.22 3.45 24.64
CA SER A 214 -77.62 3.01 24.54
C SER A 214 -77.94 1.90 25.54
N ILE A 215 -77.04 0.94 25.73
CA ILE A 215 -77.18 -0.11 26.75
C ILE A 215 -77.30 0.51 28.15
N GLU A 216 -76.43 1.46 28.51
CA GLU A 216 -76.46 2.15 29.80
C GLU A 216 -77.82 2.85 30.01
N SER A 217 -78.30 3.59 29.02
CA SER A 217 -79.61 4.27 29.06
C SER A 217 -80.79 3.31 29.21
N GLU A 218 -80.80 2.19 28.48
CA GLU A 218 -81.91 1.21 28.56
C GLU A 218 -81.92 0.46 29.90
N ILE A 219 -80.75 0.22 30.50
CA ILE A 219 -80.64 -0.33 31.85
C ILE A 219 -81.22 0.65 32.88
N GLU A 220 -80.92 1.96 32.77
CA GLU A 220 -81.48 2.99 33.66
C GLU A 220 -83.01 3.09 33.58
N LYS A 221 -83.58 2.89 32.38
CA LYS A 221 -85.04 2.87 32.17
C LYS A 221 -85.71 1.56 32.62
N GLY A 222 -84.94 0.52 32.91
CA GLY A 222 -85.44 -0.79 33.32
C GLY A 222 -85.85 -1.72 32.17
N ASP A 223 -85.52 -1.41 30.91
CA ASP A 223 -85.80 -2.28 29.75
C ASP A 223 -84.65 -3.28 29.52
N ILE A 224 -84.65 -4.32 30.36
CA ILE A 224 -83.62 -5.36 30.36
C ILE A 224 -83.60 -6.14 29.05
N VAL A 225 -84.74 -6.29 28.37
CA VAL A 225 -84.85 -7.07 27.12
C VAL A 225 -84.12 -6.36 25.99
N HIS A 226 -84.32 -5.05 25.86
CA HIS A 226 -83.65 -4.25 24.83
C HIS A 226 -82.14 -4.15 25.08
N ALA A 227 -81.73 -3.97 26.34
CA ALA A 227 -80.31 -3.93 26.73
C ALA A 227 -79.59 -5.25 26.38
N VAL A 228 -80.21 -6.40 26.64
CA VAL A 228 -79.64 -7.72 26.30
C VAL A 228 -79.51 -7.92 24.78
N SER A 229 -80.46 -7.42 23.99
CA SER A 229 -80.38 -7.44 22.52
C SER A 229 -79.14 -6.70 22.01
N LEU A 230 -78.93 -5.47 22.51
CA LEU A 230 -77.77 -4.64 22.14
C LEU A 230 -76.45 -5.30 22.55
N ILE A 231 -76.37 -5.90 23.74
CA ILE A 231 -75.18 -6.64 24.20
C ILE A 231 -74.83 -7.80 23.26
N ASN A 232 -75.82 -8.50 22.68
CA ASN A 232 -75.57 -9.57 21.72
C ASN A 232 -74.99 -9.05 20.40
N ILE A 233 -75.41 -7.86 19.96
CA ILE A 233 -74.83 -7.17 18.79
C ILE A 233 -73.37 -6.80 19.09
N THR A 234 -73.09 -6.20 20.26
CA THR A 234 -71.72 -5.86 20.69
C THR A 234 -70.81 -7.09 20.76
N LYS A 235 -71.31 -8.23 21.27
CA LYS A 235 -70.57 -9.50 21.30
C LYS A 235 -70.27 -10.05 19.91
N THR A 236 -71.17 -9.84 18.95
CA THR A 236 -70.96 -10.25 17.56
C THR A 236 -69.82 -9.44 16.94
N ILE A 237 -69.83 -8.13 17.12
CA ILE A 237 -68.74 -7.23 16.67
C ILE A 237 -67.40 -7.61 17.33
N GLN A 238 -67.41 -7.90 18.63
CA GLN A 238 -66.22 -8.35 19.36
C GLN A 238 -65.62 -9.63 18.77
N LYS A 239 -66.45 -10.56 18.32
CA LYS A 239 -66.00 -11.84 17.75
C LYS A 239 -65.32 -11.65 16.40
N THR A 240 -65.81 -10.72 15.58
CA THR A 240 -65.22 -10.34 14.29
C THR A 240 -63.89 -9.60 14.44
N LEU A 241 -63.69 -8.86 15.54
CA LEU A 241 -62.43 -8.15 15.82
C LEU A 241 -61.32 -9.10 16.30
N ARG A 242 -61.65 -10.13 17.08
CA ARG A 242 -60.66 -11.11 17.58
C ARG A 242 -60.09 -12.04 16.49
N SER A 243 -60.73 -12.11 15.33
CA SER A 243 -60.25 -12.90 14.19
C SER A 243 -59.31 -12.14 13.25
N ASN A 244 -59.19 -10.82 13.40
CA ASN A 244 -58.22 -10.03 12.64
C ASN A 244 -56.95 -9.90 13.48
N ASP A 245 -55.93 -10.69 13.15
CA ASP A 245 -54.60 -10.55 13.74
C ASP A 245 -54.05 -9.14 13.44
N CYS A 246 -53.51 -8.49 14.46
CA CYS A 246 -52.91 -7.17 14.32
C CYS A 246 -51.61 -7.25 13.50
N LEU A 247 -51.47 -6.35 12.52
CA LEU A 247 -50.23 -6.15 11.77
C LEU A 247 -49.20 -5.50 12.69
N ASP A 248 -48.07 -6.17 12.88
CA ASP A 248 -46.97 -5.68 13.72
C ASP A 248 -46.21 -4.57 12.98
N SER A 249 -46.27 -3.33 13.50
CA SER A 249 -45.74 -2.13 12.83
C SER A 249 -44.24 -2.19 12.60
N ASP A 250 -43.53 -2.89 13.49
CA ASP A 250 -42.07 -2.99 13.46
C ASP A 250 -41.59 -3.92 12.33
N ILE A 251 -42.38 -4.96 11.99
CA ILE A 251 -42.06 -5.90 10.90
C ILE A 251 -42.21 -5.21 9.54
N LEU A 252 -43.26 -4.40 9.35
CA LEU A 252 -43.51 -3.69 8.09
C LEU A 252 -42.44 -2.62 7.80
N LEU A 253 -41.99 -1.90 8.82
CA LEU A 253 -40.93 -0.90 8.68
C LEU A 253 -39.58 -1.55 8.33
N PHE A 254 -39.28 -2.70 8.95
CA PHE A 254 -38.03 -3.43 8.73
C PHE A 254 -37.97 -4.07 7.33
N ASP A 255 -39.05 -4.72 6.89
CA ASP A 255 -39.17 -5.29 5.54
C ASP A 255 -39.12 -4.21 4.45
N PHE A 256 -39.72 -3.03 4.72
CA PHE A 256 -39.65 -1.89 3.81
C PHE A 256 -38.22 -1.34 3.66
N ILE A 257 -37.43 -1.28 4.75
CA ILE A 257 -36.05 -0.79 4.71
C ILE A 257 -35.12 -1.82 4.03
N GLN A 258 -35.22 -3.11 4.39
CA GLN A 258 -34.40 -4.16 3.79
C GLN A 258 -34.74 -4.42 2.31
N GLY A 259 -36.01 -4.29 1.91
CA GLY A 259 -36.45 -4.54 0.54
C GLY A 259 -36.16 -3.39 -0.45
N ASN A 260 -36.09 -2.14 0.03
CA ASN A 260 -36.10 -0.96 -0.85
C ASN A 260 -34.80 -0.14 -0.86
N VAL A 261 -33.92 -0.30 0.13
CA VAL A 261 -32.54 0.19 0.04
C VAL A 261 -31.67 -0.99 -0.36
N ASP A 262 -31.37 -1.11 -1.65
CA ASP A 262 -30.37 -2.05 -2.16
C ASP A 262 -28.97 -1.56 -1.73
N LEU A 263 -28.68 -1.68 -0.44
CA LEU A 263 -27.39 -1.37 0.17
C LEU A 263 -26.30 -2.16 -0.55
N ALA A 264 -26.58 -3.38 -1.01
CA ALA A 264 -25.62 -4.15 -1.80
C ALA A 264 -25.20 -3.44 -3.10
N LYS A 265 -26.11 -2.80 -3.85
CA LYS A 265 -25.73 -1.95 -5.00
C LYS A 265 -24.90 -0.74 -4.58
N THR A 266 -25.25 -0.11 -3.47
CA THR A 266 -24.54 1.08 -2.96
C THR A 266 -23.13 0.72 -2.47
N HIS A 267 -22.99 -0.38 -1.74
CA HIS A 267 -21.73 -0.97 -1.31
C HIS A 267 -20.88 -1.43 -2.51
N ARG A 268 -21.48 -2.00 -3.57
CA ARG A 268 -20.78 -2.30 -4.82
C ARG A 268 -20.30 -1.04 -5.56
N LEU A 269 -21.09 0.04 -5.55
CA LEU A 269 -20.67 1.34 -6.10
C LEU A 269 -19.51 1.94 -5.29
N LEU A 270 -19.55 1.86 -3.95
CA LEU A 270 -18.40 2.21 -3.11
C LEU A 270 -17.19 1.32 -3.43
N GLY A 271 -17.39 0.02 -3.58
CA GLY A 271 -16.36 -0.91 -4.03
C GLY A 271 -15.81 -0.60 -5.42
N SER A 272 -16.58 0.02 -6.31
CA SER A 272 -16.07 0.43 -7.62
C SER A 272 -14.98 1.50 -7.51
N LEU A 273 -14.98 2.30 -6.43
CA LEU A 273 -13.94 3.31 -6.13
C LEU A 273 -12.65 2.66 -5.64
N ILE A 274 -12.73 1.52 -4.95
CA ILE A 274 -11.57 0.78 -4.47
C ILE A 274 -10.78 0.24 -5.66
N SER A 275 -9.62 0.79 -5.96
CA SER A 275 -8.77 0.32 -7.06
C SER A 275 -7.48 -0.29 -6.55
N PHE A 276 -7.03 -1.33 -7.25
CA PHE A 276 -5.85 -2.10 -6.91
C PHE A 276 -4.79 -1.88 -7.97
N ARG A 277 -3.59 -1.51 -7.54
CA ARG A 277 -2.44 -1.38 -8.41
C ARG A 277 -1.33 -2.30 -7.95
N LYS A 278 -0.87 -3.18 -8.85
CA LYS A 278 0.32 -4.00 -8.63
C LYS A 278 1.56 -3.11 -8.52
N LYS A 279 2.22 -3.11 -7.37
CA LYS A 279 3.47 -2.38 -7.13
C LYS A 279 4.70 -3.24 -7.40
N LYS A 280 4.77 -4.43 -6.80
CA LYS A 280 5.92 -5.34 -6.87
C LYS A 280 5.47 -6.80 -6.76
N SER A 281 6.32 -7.70 -7.23
CA SER A 281 6.16 -9.16 -7.06
C SER A 281 7.51 -9.81 -6.77
N PHE A 282 7.53 -10.78 -5.88
CA PHE A 282 8.73 -11.45 -5.36
C PHE A 282 8.61 -12.94 -5.65
N GLN A 283 9.54 -13.50 -6.45
CA GLN A 283 9.51 -14.91 -6.82
C GLN A 283 10.33 -15.78 -5.87
N SER A 284 9.87 -17.03 -5.69
CA SER A 284 10.64 -18.14 -5.09
C SER A 284 10.83 -18.07 -3.58
N LEU A 285 9.73 -18.25 -2.85
CA LEU A 285 9.74 -18.53 -1.41
C LEU A 285 9.53 -20.03 -1.20
N SER A 286 10.43 -20.71 -0.48
CA SER A 286 10.25 -22.10 -0.05
C SER A 286 8.97 -22.19 0.77
N ASN A 287 7.97 -22.90 0.25
CA ASN A 287 6.66 -23.22 0.83
C ASN A 287 6.24 -22.41 2.07
N PRO A 288 5.96 -21.10 1.93
CA PRO A 288 5.69 -20.23 3.07
C PRO A 288 4.37 -20.61 3.74
N TYR A 289 4.41 -20.83 5.05
CA TYR A 289 3.26 -21.24 5.87
C TYR A 289 2.55 -20.03 6.50
N CYS A 290 3.30 -19.03 6.94
CA CYS A 290 2.76 -17.80 7.49
C CYS A 290 3.68 -16.60 7.18
N MET A 291 3.11 -15.39 7.21
CA MET A 291 3.88 -14.17 6.97
C MET A 291 3.45 -13.00 7.85
N ALA A 292 4.39 -12.09 8.10
CA ALA A 292 4.12 -10.82 8.76
C ALA A 292 4.96 -9.69 8.16
N LEU A 293 4.47 -8.47 8.33
CA LEU A 293 5.09 -7.27 7.79
C LEU A 293 5.33 -6.25 8.87
N THR A 294 6.53 -5.70 8.85
CA THR A 294 6.91 -4.57 9.68
C THR A 294 6.82 -3.27 8.86
N ASN A 295 6.53 -2.17 9.55
CA ASN A 295 6.32 -0.86 8.94
C ASN A 295 7.59 -0.25 8.32
N ASN A 296 8.77 -0.74 8.72
CA ASN A 296 10.05 -0.40 8.09
C ASN A 296 10.33 -1.23 6.82
N GLY A 297 9.37 -2.04 6.36
CA GLY A 297 9.48 -2.76 5.09
C GLY A 297 10.26 -4.07 5.19
N HIS A 298 10.26 -4.74 6.34
CA HIS A 298 10.77 -6.10 6.44
C HIS A 298 9.60 -7.09 6.42
N ILE A 299 9.80 -8.18 5.67
CA ILE A 299 8.83 -9.25 5.48
C ILE A 299 9.37 -10.48 6.19
N TRP A 300 8.60 -10.98 7.16
CA TRP A 300 8.94 -12.16 7.94
C TRP A 300 8.11 -13.34 7.43
N ILE A 301 8.76 -14.44 7.10
CA ILE A 301 8.13 -15.60 6.49
C ILE A 301 8.63 -16.86 7.21
N SER A 302 7.72 -17.74 7.63
CA SER A 302 8.06 -19.10 8.07
C SER A 302 7.89 -20.07 6.91
N ASP A 303 8.86 -20.96 6.70
CA ASP A 303 8.76 -22.08 5.73
C ASP A 303 8.49 -23.44 6.42
N GLY A 304 8.16 -23.43 7.72
CA GLY A 304 7.95 -24.64 8.53
C GLY A 304 9.24 -25.28 9.05
N VAL A 305 10.40 -24.67 8.78
CA VAL A 305 11.69 -25.07 9.36
C VAL A 305 12.35 -23.86 10.03
N GLN A 306 12.35 -22.73 9.34
CA GLN A 306 12.98 -21.50 9.79
C GLN A 306 12.10 -20.28 9.52
N ILE A 307 12.37 -19.24 10.28
CA ILE A 307 11.82 -17.90 10.08
C ILE A 307 12.84 -17.08 9.32
N ILE A 308 12.47 -16.57 8.15
CA ILE A 308 13.36 -15.79 7.27
C ILE A 308 12.86 -14.36 7.20
N GLU A 309 13.79 -13.42 7.33
CA GLU A 309 13.54 -11.99 7.18
C GLU A 309 14.02 -11.52 5.81
N TYR A 310 13.12 -10.90 5.04
CA TYR A 310 13.40 -10.32 3.73
C TYR A 310 13.25 -8.81 3.75
N ASN A 311 14.05 -8.11 2.94
CA ASN A 311 13.86 -6.69 2.69
C ASN A 311 12.83 -6.47 1.57
N SER A 312 11.73 -5.76 1.85
CA SER A 312 10.71 -5.42 0.83
C SER A 312 11.24 -4.54 -0.32
N CYS A 313 12.39 -3.89 -0.13
CA CYS A 313 13.05 -3.13 -1.19
C CYS A 313 13.93 -4.01 -2.09
N ASP A 314 14.45 -5.13 -1.56
CA ASP A 314 15.34 -6.05 -2.27
C ASP A 314 14.87 -7.51 -2.09
N PRO A 315 14.13 -8.08 -3.08
CA PRO A 315 13.56 -9.42 -3.03
C PRO A 315 14.55 -10.56 -2.78
N ILE A 316 15.83 -10.35 -3.10
CA ILE A 316 16.88 -11.37 -3.02
C ILE A 316 17.69 -11.20 -1.73
N GLY A 317 17.58 -10.03 -1.07
CA GLY A 317 18.28 -9.70 0.16
C GLY A 317 17.62 -10.33 1.39
N ILE A 318 17.93 -11.60 1.64
CA ILE A 318 17.71 -12.23 2.95
C ILE A 318 18.51 -11.40 3.97
N VAL A 319 17.81 -10.81 4.94
CA VAL A 319 18.39 -10.02 6.02
C VAL A 319 18.95 -10.95 7.10
N GLY A 320 18.21 -12.02 7.40
CA GLY A 320 18.61 -13.03 8.36
C GLY A 320 17.64 -14.21 8.37
N SER A 321 18.04 -15.28 9.07
CA SER A 321 17.16 -16.42 9.37
C SER A 321 17.32 -16.86 10.83
N ILE A 322 16.24 -17.43 11.36
CA ILE A 322 16.17 -18.02 12.70
C ILE A 322 15.70 -19.45 12.50
N ASP A 323 16.53 -20.41 12.90
CA ASP A 323 16.22 -21.84 12.85
C ASP A 323 15.20 -22.18 13.95
N TYR A 324 13.92 -22.00 13.62
CA TYR A 324 12.81 -22.16 14.54
C TYR A 324 11.51 -22.38 13.76
N ASP A 325 10.79 -23.44 14.12
CA ASP A 325 9.48 -23.74 13.56
C ASP A 325 8.37 -23.02 14.33
N CYS A 326 7.37 -22.52 13.60
CA CYS A 326 6.25 -21.81 14.19
C CYS A 326 4.99 -21.92 13.36
N GLU A 327 3.86 -21.84 14.07
CA GLU A 327 2.52 -21.91 13.48
C GLU A 327 2.17 -20.59 12.80
N GLU A 328 2.46 -19.45 13.44
CA GLU A 328 2.04 -18.16 12.92
C GLU A 328 3.00 -17.04 13.33
N ILE A 329 3.17 -16.05 12.46
CA ILE A 329 3.97 -14.84 12.72
C ILE A 329 3.07 -13.62 12.56
N ARG A 330 3.18 -12.66 13.49
CA ARG A 330 2.51 -11.35 13.42
C ARG A 330 3.46 -10.24 13.87
N CYS A 331 3.23 -9.04 13.34
CA CYS A 331 3.97 -7.86 13.74
C CYS A 331 3.05 -6.85 14.41
N SER A 332 3.58 -6.16 15.42
CA SER A 332 2.91 -5.01 16.04
C SER A 332 3.12 -3.74 15.24
N MET A 333 2.35 -2.69 15.58
CA MET A 333 2.54 -1.35 15.01
C MET A 333 3.90 -0.75 15.36
N SER A 334 4.55 -1.25 16.43
CA SER A 334 5.89 -0.88 16.88
C SER A 334 7.02 -1.67 16.18
N ASN A 335 6.72 -2.43 15.12
CA ASN A 335 7.66 -3.30 14.40
C ASN A 335 8.23 -4.45 15.25
N GLU A 336 7.52 -4.84 16.30
CA GLU A 336 7.90 -5.98 17.11
C GLU A 336 7.30 -7.24 16.52
N VAL A 337 8.11 -8.27 16.36
CA VAL A 337 7.70 -9.52 15.70
C VAL A 337 7.42 -10.57 16.75
N PHE A 338 6.23 -11.16 16.66
CA PHE A 338 5.75 -12.20 17.54
C PHE A 338 5.50 -13.48 16.75
N VAL A 339 5.72 -14.58 17.44
CA VAL A 339 5.67 -15.94 16.90
C VAL A 339 4.78 -16.76 17.82
N LEU A 340 3.82 -17.47 17.23
CA LEU A 340 2.94 -18.39 17.93
C LEU A 340 3.40 -19.84 17.69
N THR A 341 3.40 -20.63 18.74
CA THR A 341 3.56 -22.10 18.69
C THR A 341 2.30 -22.76 19.24
N GLU A 342 2.31 -24.09 19.34
CA GLU A 342 1.18 -24.85 19.88
C GLU A 342 0.75 -24.38 21.30
N HIS A 343 1.68 -23.90 22.12
CA HIS A 343 1.38 -23.55 23.52
C HIS A 343 1.90 -22.19 23.96
N GLU A 344 2.68 -21.48 23.13
CA GLU A 344 3.37 -20.28 23.58
C GLU A 344 3.27 -19.17 22.56
N VAL A 345 3.24 -17.93 23.04
CA VAL A 345 3.56 -16.77 22.22
C VAL A 345 4.91 -16.23 22.65
N MET A 346 5.78 -16.03 21.66
CA MET A 346 7.14 -15.55 21.84
C MET A 346 7.35 -14.27 21.02
N LYS A 347 8.39 -13.53 21.38
CA LYS A 347 8.83 -12.32 20.69
C LYS A 347 10.24 -12.51 20.19
N ILE A 348 10.48 -12.15 18.94
CA ILE A 348 11.84 -12.08 18.37
C ILE A 348 12.52 -10.84 18.96
N GLN A 349 13.62 -11.04 19.66
CA GLN A 349 14.45 -9.96 20.19
C GLN A 349 15.37 -9.41 19.10
N ALA A 350 15.86 -8.17 19.28
CA ALA A 350 16.85 -7.58 18.38
C ALA A 350 18.15 -8.41 18.24
N SER A 351 18.42 -9.31 19.20
CA SER A 351 19.52 -10.27 19.14
C SER A 351 19.28 -11.47 18.21
N GLY A 352 18.08 -11.60 17.62
CA GLY A 352 17.62 -12.78 16.89
C GLY A 352 17.14 -13.93 17.78
N LYS A 353 17.23 -13.79 19.11
CA LYS A 353 16.73 -14.82 20.05
C LYS A 353 15.24 -14.68 20.30
N LEU A 354 14.57 -15.80 20.53
CA LEU A 354 13.18 -15.83 20.95
C LEU A 354 13.05 -15.67 22.47
N LYS A 355 12.17 -14.75 22.89
CA LYS A 355 11.80 -14.57 24.29
C LYS A 355 10.34 -14.99 24.46
N ARG A 356 10.07 -15.93 25.35
CA ARG A 356 8.70 -16.28 25.76
C ARG A 356 8.00 -15.08 26.39
N ILE A 357 6.79 -14.81 25.89
CA ILE A 357 5.91 -13.74 26.38
C ILE A 357 4.80 -14.33 27.25
N TYR A 358 4.18 -15.43 26.81
CA TYR A 358 3.13 -16.10 27.56
C TYR A 358 3.07 -17.60 27.22
N ASP A 359 2.65 -18.41 28.20
CA ASP A 359 2.48 -19.87 28.10
C ASP A 359 1.01 -20.23 28.35
N PHE A 360 0.39 -20.86 27.35
CA PHE A 360 -1.02 -21.27 27.33
C PHE A 360 -1.22 -22.72 27.82
N SER A 361 -0.15 -23.44 28.16
CA SER A 361 -0.20 -24.84 28.58
C SER A 361 -1.24 -25.06 29.70
N PRO A 362 -2.09 -26.11 29.61
CA PRO A 362 -2.09 -27.19 28.63
C PRO A 362 -3.02 -26.93 27.42
N CYS A 363 -3.45 -25.69 27.18
CA CYS A 363 -4.34 -25.35 26.06
C CYS A 363 -3.53 -25.16 24.78
N LYS A 364 -4.09 -25.61 23.65
CA LYS A 364 -3.47 -25.41 22.34
C LYS A 364 -3.93 -24.08 21.76
N SER A 365 -2.99 -23.27 21.27
CA SER A 365 -3.29 -22.09 20.47
C SER A 365 -3.34 -22.43 18.99
N THR A 366 -4.27 -21.81 18.26
CA THR A 366 -4.47 -22.05 16.82
C THR A 366 -4.12 -20.87 15.95
N THR A 367 -4.49 -19.67 16.38
CA THR A 367 -4.20 -18.45 15.63
C THR A 367 -4.15 -17.25 16.57
N PHE A 368 -3.46 -16.20 16.14
CA PHE A 368 -3.45 -14.93 16.82
C PHE A 368 -3.40 -13.71 15.90
N HIS A 369 -3.85 -12.59 16.47
CA HIS A 369 -3.85 -11.29 15.84
C HIS A 369 -3.22 -10.24 16.75
N ILE A 370 -2.47 -9.31 16.16
CA ILE A 370 -2.04 -8.09 16.85
C ILE A 370 -2.87 -6.93 16.35
N SER A 371 -3.74 -6.41 17.21
CA SER A 371 -4.57 -5.26 16.86
C SER A 371 -3.74 -3.98 16.75
N LYS A 372 -4.31 -2.95 16.12
CA LYS A 372 -3.74 -1.59 16.04
C LYS A 372 -3.45 -0.97 17.42
N ARG A 373 -4.05 -1.49 18.50
CA ARG A 373 -3.80 -1.07 19.89
C ARG A 373 -2.67 -1.86 20.57
N ASN A 374 -1.89 -2.65 19.80
CA ASN A 374 -0.85 -3.54 20.30
C ASN A 374 -1.38 -4.53 21.37
N GLU A 375 -2.53 -5.13 21.08
CA GLU A 375 -3.09 -6.22 21.88
C GLU A 375 -3.00 -7.53 21.10
N LEU A 376 -2.42 -8.55 21.73
CA LEU A 376 -2.34 -9.91 21.23
C LEU A 376 -3.67 -10.60 21.53
N THR A 377 -4.43 -10.94 20.48
CA THR A 377 -5.67 -11.71 20.59
C THR A 377 -5.38 -13.12 20.12
N VAL A 378 -5.40 -14.08 21.04
CA VAL A 378 -5.02 -15.48 20.79
C VAL A 378 -6.25 -16.36 20.95
N ASN A 379 -6.47 -17.24 19.99
CA ASN A 379 -7.53 -18.23 20.06
C ASN A 379 -6.99 -19.56 20.60
N LEU A 380 -7.72 -20.14 21.56
CA LEU A 380 -7.35 -21.40 22.24
C LEU A 380 -8.42 -22.47 21.98
N GLU A 381 -7.99 -23.66 21.55
CA GLU A 381 -8.85 -24.82 21.34
C GLU A 381 -9.38 -25.37 22.67
N SER A 382 -10.55 -26.00 22.60
CA SER A 382 -11.11 -26.74 23.73
C SER A 382 -10.28 -27.99 24.05
N ASN A 383 -10.30 -28.39 25.31
CA ASN A 383 -9.80 -29.68 25.76
C ASN A 383 -10.69 -30.23 26.87
N LYS A 384 -10.34 -31.40 27.41
CA LYS A 384 -11.12 -32.06 28.48
C LYS A 384 -11.40 -31.18 29.70
N LYS A 385 -10.59 -30.15 29.95
CA LYS A 385 -10.65 -29.31 31.14
C LYS A 385 -11.14 -27.89 30.85
N TYR A 386 -10.89 -27.37 29.66
CA TYR A 386 -11.15 -25.98 29.32
C TYR A 386 -11.93 -25.88 28.00
N PRO A 387 -13.01 -25.09 27.94
CA PRO A 387 -13.69 -24.81 26.67
C PRO A 387 -12.81 -23.93 25.76
N SER A 388 -13.18 -23.87 24.48
CA SER A 388 -12.53 -22.95 23.55
C SER A 388 -12.76 -21.51 23.98
N ARG A 389 -11.72 -20.68 23.83
CA ARG A 389 -11.74 -19.30 24.33
C ARG A 389 -10.75 -18.41 23.61
N ILE A 390 -11.03 -17.11 23.64
CA ILE A 390 -10.14 -16.07 23.14
C ILE A 390 -9.50 -15.38 24.34
N VAL A 391 -8.17 -15.26 24.33
CA VAL A 391 -7.40 -14.55 25.34
C VAL A 391 -6.81 -13.29 24.71
N VAL A 392 -6.96 -12.16 25.40
CA VAL A 392 -6.37 -10.88 25.01
C VAL A 392 -5.24 -10.55 25.98
N LEU A 393 -4.02 -10.45 25.46
CA LEU A 393 -2.83 -10.06 26.19
C LEU A 393 -2.31 -8.70 25.71
N THR A 394 -1.59 -8.00 26.58
CA THR A 394 -0.66 -6.93 26.15
C THR A 394 0.54 -7.55 25.44
N VAL A 395 1.25 -6.78 24.62
CA VAL A 395 2.54 -7.19 23.99
C VAL A 395 3.61 -7.65 24.98
N ASP A 396 3.51 -7.26 26.26
CA ASP A 396 4.40 -7.70 27.34
C ASP A 396 3.92 -8.98 28.05
N GLY A 397 2.83 -9.60 27.58
CA GLY A 397 2.31 -10.86 28.11
C GLY A 397 1.37 -10.72 29.31
N LYS A 398 0.98 -9.51 29.71
CA LYS A 398 -0.05 -9.35 30.75
C LYS A 398 -1.43 -9.65 30.18
N MET A 399 -2.16 -10.56 30.81
CA MET A 399 -3.54 -10.86 30.45
C MET A 399 -4.45 -9.67 30.75
N LYS A 400 -5.21 -9.23 29.76
CA LYS A 400 -6.22 -8.17 29.89
C LYS A 400 -7.61 -8.76 30.06
N GLN A 401 -7.95 -9.74 29.23
CA GLN A 401 -9.30 -10.29 29.17
C GLN A 401 -9.30 -11.70 28.60
N GLU A 402 -10.31 -12.47 29.00
CA GLU A 402 -10.57 -13.82 28.53
C GLU A 402 -12.05 -13.94 28.19
N TYR A 403 -12.35 -14.53 27.03
CA TYR A 403 -13.70 -14.72 26.51
C TYR A 403 -13.92 -16.22 26.30
N ASN A 404 -14.72 -16.83 27.16
CA ASN A 404 -15.08 -18.24 27.07
C ASN A 404 -16.28 -18.42 26.15
N PHE A 405 -16.24 -19.37 25.22
CA PHE A 405 -17.37 -19.61 24.32
C PHE A 405 -18.01 -20.96 24.66
N SER A 406 -19.33 -20.97 24.82
CA SER A 406 -20.13 -22.20 24.87
C SER A 406 -20.50 -22.62 23.46
N GLU A 407 -20.83 -23.90 23.25
CA GLU A 407 -21.49 -24.31 22.01
C GLU A 407 -22.74 -23.44 21.76
N PRO A 408 -22.99 -23.00 20.50
CA PRO A 408 -22.60 -23.64 19.23
C PRO A 408 -21.40 -22.99 18.48
N VAL A 409 -20.68 -22.04 19.08
CA VAL A 409 -19.55 -21.38 18.39
C VAL A 409 -18.30 -22.26 18.47
N ILE A 410 -18.10 -23.11 17.46
CA ILE A 410 -16.83 -23.84 17.30
C ILE A 410 -15.74 -22.82 16.97
N LEU A 411 -14.91 -22.55 17.97
CA LEU A 411 -13.79 -21.62 17.89
C LEU A 411 -12.52 -22.24 17.31
N ASP A 412 -12.55 -23.45 16.76
CA ASP A 412 -11.41 -23.92 16.00
C ASP A 412 -11.33 -23.06 14.73
N CYS A 413 -10.40 -22.10 14.71
CA CYS A 413 -10.31 -21.06 13.70
C CYS A 413 -8.91 -21.03 13.09
N ASN A 414 -8.85 -20.89 11.77
CA ASN A 414 -7.59 -20.75 11.02
C ASN A 414 -7.08 -19.31 11.03
N SER A 415 -7.98 -18.33 11.21
CA SER A 415 -7.60 -16.93 11.28
C SER A 415 -8.57 -16.16 12.16
N ILE A 416 -8.02 -15.27 12.97
CA ILE A 416 -8.74 -14.33 13.83
C ILE A 416 -8.30 -12.91 13.52
N VAL A 417 -9.25 -11.97 13.55
CA VAL A 417 -8.99 -10.54 13.52
C VAL A 417 -9.82 -9.88 14.61
N LYS A 418 -9.17 -9.13 15.51
CA LYS A 418 -9.87 -8.24 16.43
C LYS A 418 -9.97 -6.87 15.79
N THR A 419 -11.18 -6.47 15.42
CA THR A 419 -11.42 -5.20 14.74
C THR A 419 -11.11 -4.01 15.66
N SER A 420 -10.90 -2.86 15.03
CA SER A 420 -10.71 -1.56 15.71
C SER A 420 -11.82 -1.21 16.71
N ASP A 421 -13.04 -1.73 16.50
CA ASP A 421 -14.21 -1.49 17.36
C ASP A 421 -14.35 -2.54 18.47
N GLY A 422 -13.45 -3.53 18.51
CA GLY A 422 -13.39 -4.55 19.56
C GLY A 422 -14.21 -5.81 19.29
N LEU A 423 -14.75 -5.97 18.08
CA LEU A 423 -15.40 -7.21 17.63
C LEU A 423 -14.35 -8.23 17.16
N PHE A 424 -14.74 -9.51 17.07
CA PHE A 424 -13.86 -10.54 16.52
C PHE A 424 -14.44 -11.09 15.23
N CYS A 425 -13.62 -11.08 14.18
CA CYS A 425 -13.89 -11.77 12.93
C CYS A 425 -13.07 -13.05 12.88
N LEU A 426 -13.73 -14.16 12.60
CA LEU A 426 -13.17 -15.50 12.67
C LEU A 426 -13.39 -16.23 11.36
N ILE A 427 -12.37 -16.93 10.88
CA ILE A 427 -12.49 -17.96 9.85
C ILE A 427 -12.39 -19.31 10.55
N SER A 428 -13.45 -20.09 10.49
CA SER A 428 -13.48 -21.44 11.05
C SER A 428 -12.51 -22.39 10.32
N LYS A 429 -11.97 -23.34 11.08
CA LYS A 429 -11.02 -24.36 10.61
C LYS A 429 -11.70 -25.29 9.63
N GLU A 430 -10.93 -25.74 8.64
CA GLU A 430 -11.43 -26.65 7.61
C GLU A 430 -11.85 -27.99 8.25
N THR A 431 -13.14 -28.27 8.24
CA THR A 431 -13.69 -29.59 8.55
C THR A 431 -14.22 -30.22 7.27
N ASN A 432 -14.43 -31.54 7.29
CA ASN A 432 -15.12 -32.27 6.20
C ASN A 432 -16.58 -31.83 6.01
N ASP A 433 -17.07 -30.90 6.83
CA ASP A 433 -18.44 -30.43 6.84
C ASP A 433 -18.47 -28.97 6.31
N SER A 434 -19.10 -28.78 5.15
CA SER A 434 -19.17 -27.51 4.44
C SER A 434 -19.94 -26.45 5.23
N GLU A 435 -20.77 -26.82 6.21
CA GLU A 435 -21.48 -25.86 7.07
C GLU A 435 -20.51 -25.03 7.95
N PHE A 436 -19.31 -25.54 8.18
CA PHE A 436 -18.28 -24.89 8.99
C PHE A 436 -17.25 -24.10 8.17
N ARG A 437 -17.44 -23.84 6.88
CA ARG A 437 -16.55 -22.96 6.11
C ARG A 437 -17.15 -21.56 6.02
N LYS A 438 -17.10 -20.81 7.12
CA LYS A 438 -17.72 -19.47 7.20
C LYS A 438 -16.81 -18.47 7.87
N VAL A 439 -16.93 -17.23 7.43
CA VAL A 439 -16.47 -16.06 8.17
C VAL A 439 -17.56 -15.67 9.14
N LYS A 440 -17.24 -15.54 10.42
CA LYS A 440 -18.20 -15.13 11.46
C LYS A 440 -17.71 -13.87 12.15
N MET A 441 -18.59 -12.88 12.27
CA MET A 441 -18.36 -11.75 13.16
C MET A 441 -19.08 -11.99 14.47
N ILE A 442 -18.34 -11.89 15.58
CA ILE A 442 -18.87 -12.10 16.92
C ILE A 442 -18.60 -10.87 17.80
N ASN A 443 -19.54 -10.58 18.68
CA ASN A 443 -19.36 -9.53 19.70
C ASN A 443 -18.66 -10.06 20.96
N THR A 444 -18.31 -9.16 21.87
CA THR A 444 -17.71 -9.52 23.17
C THR A 444 -18.66 -10.29 24.09
N SER A 445 -19.96 -10.25 23.82
CA SER A 445 -21.02 -10.99 24.53
C SER A 445 -21.24 -12.40 23.97
N ARG A 446 -20.44 -12.83 22.98
CA ARG A 446 -20.43 -14.18 22.37
C ARG A 446 -21.58 -14.45 21.40
N GLU A 447 -22.21 -13.41 20.87
CA GLU A 447 -23.26 -13.53 19.88
C GLU A 447 -22.68 -13.36 18.48
N ILE A 448 -23.13 -14.22 17.55
CA ILE A 448 -22.84 -14.06 16.12
C ILE A 448 -23.66 -12.88 15.61
N ILE A 449 -22.97 -11.84 15.14
CA ILE A 449 -23.59 -10.67 14.52
C ILE A 449 -24.00 -11.01 13.09
N TRP A 450 -23.09 -11.61 12.33
CA TRP A 450 -23.32 -12.02 10.94
C TRP A 450 -22.36 -13.15 10.53
N GLU A 451 -22.75 -13.86 9.46
CA GLU A 451 -21.94 -14.89 8.81
C GLU A 451 -21.78 -14.62 7.31
N TYR A 452 -20.65 -15.03 6.74
CA TYR A 452 -20.38 -14.93 5.30
C TYR A 452 -19.72 -16.22 4.77
N PRO A 453 -20.17 -16.77 3.62
CA PRO A 453 -21.29 -16.32 2.81
C PRO A 453 -22.66 -16.60 3.47
N LEU A 454 -23.68 -15.81 3.12
CA LEU A 454 -25.06 -16.07 3.52
C LEU A 454 -25.59 -17.30 2.76
N ASN A 455 -26.23 -18.24 3.47
CA ASN A 455 -26.74 -19.52 2.94
C ASN A 455 -27.72 -19.38 1.74
N SER A 456 -28.20 -18.17 1.41
CA SER A 456 -29.28 -17.91 0.45
C SER A 456 -28.89 -17.16 -0.83
N SER A 457 -27.62 -16.78 -1.03
CA SER A 457 -27.22 -16.06 -2.25
C SER A 457 -26.56 -16.96 -3.30
N ASN A 458 -27.27 -17.19 -4.41
CA ASN A 458 -26.91 -17.95 -5.62
C ASN A 458 -25.65 -17.49 -6.39
N MET A 459 -24.62 -16.92 -5.74
CA MET A 459 -23.37 -16.52 -6.42
C MET A 459 -22.14 -17.33 -6.00
N LEU A 460 -22.16 -18.03 -4.87
CA LEU A 460 -21.09 -18.93 -4.44
C LEU A 460 -21.76 -20.19 -3.88
N SER A 461 -21.58 -21.34 -4.52
CA SER A 461 -21.97 -22.60 -3.90
C SER A 461 -21.16 -22.74 -2.61
N VAL A 462 -21.82 -22.82 -1.45
CA VAL A 462 -21.17 -22.99 -0.13
C VAL A 462 -20.17 -24.16 -0.15
N ASP A 463 -20.43 -25.17 -0.97
CA ASP A 463 -19.57 -26.34 -1.18
C ASP A 463 -18.17 -26.04 -1.75
N ASN A 464 -17.96 -24.87 -2.36
CA ASN A 464 -16.68 -24.47 -2.98
C ASN A 464 -15.98 -23.30 -2.27
N PHE A 465 -16.59 -22.75 -1.22
CA PHE A 465 -16.03 -21.60 -0.51
C PHE A 465 -14.88 -22.05 0.43
N MET A 466 -13.68 -21.55 0.16
CA MET A 466 -12.45 -21.89 0.86
C MET A 466 -11.71 -20.59 1.26
N PRO A 467 -12.14 -19.95 2.36
CA PRO A 467 -11.47 -18.76 2.86
C PRO A 467 -10.08 -19.13 3.41
N GLY A 468 -9.07 -18.37 3.01
CA GLY A 468 -7.71 -18.50 3.53
C GLY A 468 -7.51 -17.67 4.79
N GLU A 469 -6.74 -16.59 4.66
CA GLU A 469 -6.43 -15.67 5.75
C GLU A 469 -7.27 -14.39 5.65
N ILE A 470 -7.62 -13.78 6.78
CA ILE A 470 -8.35 -12.51 6.85
C ILE A 470 -7.52 -11.46 7.59
N THR A 471 -7.63 -10.21 7.13
CA THR A 471 -6.96 -9.06 7.75
C THR A 471 -7.89 -7.84 7.79
N GLU A 472 -7.63 -6.90 8.70
CA GLU A 472 -8.29 -5.60 8.73
C GLU A 472 -7.45 -4.60 7.93
N SER A 473 -8.06 -3.94 6.95
CA SER A 473 -7.43 -2.84 6.23
C SER A 473 -7.18 -1.65 7.15
N ARG A 474 -6.37 -0.70 6.69
CA ARG A 474 -6.14 0.57 7.40
C ARG A 474 -7.45 1.27 7.77
N GLU A 475 -8.40 1.29 6.84
CA GLU A 475 -9.70 1.96 6.98
C GLU A 475 -10.74 1.14 7.76
N GLY A 476 -10.38 -0.06 8.24
CA GLY A 476 -11.26 -0.88 9.07
C GLY A 476 -12.16 -1.86 8.30
N ASN A 477 -11.95 -2.01 6.99
CA ASN A 477 -12.64 -3.01 6.18
C ASN A 477 -11.95 -4.36 6.33
N LEU A 478 -12.71 -5.44 6.23
CA LEU A 478 -12.18 -6.79 6.28
C LEU A 478 -11.80 -7.23 4.88
N ILE A 479 -10.61 -7.82 4.75
CA ILE A 479 -10.12 -8.33 3.47
C ILE A 479 -9.65 -9.74 3.70
N MET A 480 -10.23 -10.67 2.96
CA MET A 480 -9.86 -12.08 3.03
C MET A 480 -9.49 -12.63 1.66
N THR A 481 -8.69 -13.69 1.67
CA THR A 481 -8.40 -14.47 0.48
C THR A 481 -9.42 -15.59 0.31
N GLU A 482 -9.81 -15.85 -0.94
CA GLU A 482 -10.62 -17.01 -1.33
C GLU A 482 -9.78 -17.86 -2.28
N GLN A 483 -9.44 -19.07 -1.85
CA GLN A 483 -8.45 -19.92 -2.50
C GLN A 483 -8.98 -20.59 -3.77
N THR A 484 -10.25 -21.02 -3.77
CA THR A 484 -10.86 -21.80 -4.86
C THR A 484 -11.14 -20.93 -6.07
N SER A 485 -11.76 -19.77 -5.87
CA SER A 485 -12.11 -18.80 -6.90
C SER A 485 -10.94 -17.88 -7.26
N SER A 486 -9.86 -17.90 -6.47
CA SER A 486 -8.69 -17.01 -6.66
C SER A 486 -9.10 -15.53 -6.63
N ASP A 487 -9.82 -15.16 -5.58
CA ASP A 487 -10.35 -13.81 -5.37
C ASP A 487 -9.93 -13.24 -4.01
N LEU A 488 -9.99 -11.92 -3.89
CA LEU A 488 -10.04 -11.22 -2.60
C LEU A 488 -11.46 -10.74 -2.36
N HIS A 489 -11.98 -11.02 -1.19
CA HIS A 489 -13.29 -10.55 -0.78
C HIS A 489 -13.10 -9.41 0.21
N ILE A 490 -13.65 -8.24 -0.12
CA ILE A 490 -13.61 -7.05 0.72
C ILE A 490 -15.00 -6.88 1.32
N LEU A 491 -15.07 -6.97 2.64
CA LEU A 491 -16.29 -6.82 3.42
C LEU A 491 -16.19 -5.55 4.28
N ASP A 492 -17.32 -4.88 4.48
CA ASP A 492 -17.41 -3.90 5.56
C ASP A 492 -17.55 -4.60 6.94
N LYS A 493 -17.56 -3.81 8.02
CA LYS A 493 -17.72 -4.34 9.38
C LYS A 493 -19.07 -4.99 9.65
N ALA A 494 -20.08 -4.71 8.81
CA ALA A 494 -21.41 -5.28 8.89
C ALA A 494 -21.56 -6.56 8.02
N GLY A 495 -20.49 -7.00 7.34
CA GLY A 495 -20.47 -8.23 6.54
C GLY A 495 -20.95 -8.05 5.11
N HIS A 496 -21.20 -6.82 4.65
CA HIS A 496 -21.59 -6.56 3.27
C HIS A 496 -20.39 -6.61 2.34
N VAL A 497 -20.56 -7.26 1.19
CA VAL A 497 -19.54 -7.30 0.14
C VAL A 497 -19.40 -5.93 -0.51
N LEU A 498 -18.28 -5.26 -0.21
CA LEU A 498 -17.89 -4.03 -0.90
C LEU A 498 -17.39 -4.37 -2.31
N LYS A 499 -16.46 -5.32 -2.43
CA LYS A 499 -15.86 -5.71 -3.70
C LYS A 499 -15.33 -7.14 -3.67
N ILE A 500 -15.44 -7.84 -4.78
CA ILE A 500 -14.69 -9.07 -5.06
C ILE A 500 -13.66 -8.75 -6.14
N VAL A 501 -12.40 -9.09 -5.90
CA VAL A 501 -11.28 -8.76 -6.76
C VAL A 501 -10.57 -10.03 -7.17
N SER A 502 -10.68 -10.38 -8.45
CA SER A 502 -9.94 -11.54 -8.95
C SER A 502 -8.45 -11.29 -8.90
N THR A 503 -7.73 -12.21 -8.26
CA THR A 503 -6.26 -12.17 -8.19
C THR A 503 -5.63 -12.68 -9.48
N LEU A 504 -6.41 -13.35 -10.34
CA LEU A 504 -6.01 -13.83 -11.67
C LEU A 504 -5.51 -12.68 -12.55
N GLN A 505 -6.13 -11.50 -12.46
CA GLN A 505 -5.72 -10.31 -13.22
C GLN A 505 -4.29 -9.84 -12.86
N PHE A 506 -3.75 -10.29 -11.72
CA PHE A 506 -2.38 -10.02 -11.28
C PHE A 506 -1.43 -11.21 -11.49
N GLY A 507 -1.94 -12.34 -12.00
CA GLY A 507 -1.21 -13.59 -12.21
C GLY A 507 -1.12 -14.48 -10.98
N ILE A 508 -2.02 -14.31 -10.00
CA ILE A 508 -2.06 -15.07 -8.75
C ILE A 508 -3.24 -16.05 -8.80
N ILE A 509 -2.97 -17.32 -8.53
CA ILE A 509 -3.97 -18.33 -8.20
C ILE A 509 -3.80 -18.79 -6.76
N ASN A 510 -4.88 -19.29 -6.15
CA ASN A 510 -4.88 -19.82 -4.79
C ASN A 510 -4.19 -18.87 -3.79
N PRO A 511 -4.76 -17.66 -3.57
CA PRO A 511 -4.23 -16.73 -2.59
C PRO A 511 -4.41 -17.30 -1.17
N SER A 512 -3.31 -17.66 -0.52
CA SER A 512 -3.32 -18.35 0.77
C SER A 512 -3.14 -17.41 1.96
N LEU A 513 -2.22 -16.45 1.85
CA LEU A 513 -1.86 -15.54 2.93
C LEU A 513 -2.09 -14.08 2.52
N ILE A 514 -2.47 -13.25 3.48
CA ILE A 514 -2.66 -11.81 3.33
C ILE A 514 -2.18 -11.03 4.55
N ALA A 515 -1.46 -9.94 4.32
CA ALA A 515 -1.07 -8.99 5.34
C ALA A 515 -1.18 -7.55 4.83
N SER A 516 -1.53 -6.61 5.72
CA SER A 516 -1.57 -5.18 5.40
C SER A 516 -0.42 -4.44 6.08
N ASP A 517 0.23 -3.52 5.36
CA ASP A 517 1.24 -2.63 5.93
C ASP A 517 0.64 -1.30 6.45
N CYS A 518 1.41 -0.52 7.23
CA CYS A 518 0.94 0.77 7.74
C CYS A 518 0.58 1.81 6.66
N ASN A 519 1.06 1.62 5.43
CA ASN A 519 0.73 2.50 4.32
C ASN A 519 -0.59 2.11 3.64
N GLY A 520 -1.22 1.00 4.07
CA GLY A 520 -2.47 0.49 3.51
C GLY A 520 -2.27 -0.35 2.25
N ASN A 521 -1.04 -0.75 1.91
CA ASN A 521 -0.86 -1.76 0.86
C ASN A 521 -1.18 -3.15 1.42
N LEU A 522 -1.62 -4.03 0.54
CA LEU A 522 -1.75 -5.45 0.82
C LEU A 522 -0.57 -6.20 0.26
N TRP A 523 -0.22 -7.24 0.98
CA TRP A 523 0.74 -8.23 0.58
C TRP A 523 0.03 -9.57 0.55
N ILE A 524 0.04 -10.22 -0.61
CA ILE A 524 -0.72 -11.45 -0.83
C ILE A 524 0.26 -12.52 -1.30
N MET A 525 0.23 -13.65 -0.61
CA MET A 525 0.91 -14.86 -1.04
C MET A 525 -0.06 -15.72 -1.84
N GLY A 526 0.41 -16.26 -2.95
CA GLY A 526 -0.31 -17.30 -3.68
C GLY A 526 0.63 -18.00 -4.65
N LYS A 527 0.07 -18.78 -5.57
CA LYS A 527 0.83 -19.44 -6.63
C LYS A 527 0.82 -18.61 -7.90
N CYS A 528 1.93 -18.62 -8.63
CA CYS A 528 2.06 -17.96 -9.92
C CYS A 528 1.28 -18.75 -10.96
N TYR A 529 0.37 -18.10 -11.70
CA TYR A 529 -0.45 -18.77 -12.73
C TYR A 529 0.41 -19.47 -13.80
N GLU A 530 1.50 -18.84 -14.24
CA GLU A 530 2.35 -19.38 -15.32
C GLU A 530 3.30 -20.49 -14.86
N ARG A 531 3.82 -20.39 -13.62
CA ARG A 531 4.95 -21.21 -13.15
C ARG A 531 4.59 -22.16 -12.00
N GLY A 532 3.43 -21.99 -11.38
CA GLY A 532 2.96 -22.80 -10.25
C GLY A 532 3.71 -22.60 -8.93
N ASN A 533 4.79 -21.82 -8.90
CA ASN A 533 5.59 -21.56 -7.70
C ASN A 533 4.97 -20.47 -6.81
N ASN A 534 5.32 -20.47 -5.52
CA ASN A 534 4.86 -19.46 -4.56
C ASN A 534 5.47 -18.09 -4.88
N ILE A 535 4.63 -17.06 -4.76
CA ILE A 535 4.94 -15.70 -5.16
C ILE A 535 4.22 -14.73 -4.23
N LEU A 536 4.96 -13.74 -3.75
CA LEU A 536 4.44 -12.68 -2.89
C LEU A 536 4.20 -11.43 -3.73
N PHE A 537 3.03 -10.83 -3.59
CA PHE A 537 2.62 -9.65 -4.34
C PHE A 537 2.28 -8.49 -3.43
N ASN A 538 2.78 -7.30 -3.77
CA ASN A 538 2.35 -6.05 -3.15
C ASN A 538 1.30 -5.38 -4.05
N LEU A 539 0.09 -5.21 -3.52
CA LEU A 539 -1.00 -4.45 -4.10
C LEU A 539 -1.21 -3.17 -3.31
N GLU A 540 -1.10 -2.03 -3.99
CA GLU A 540 -1.56 -0.76 -3.46
C GLU A 540 -3.08 -0.69 -3.58
N ILE A 541 -3.75 -0.40 -2.46
CA ILE A 541 -5.17 -0.06 -2.48
C ILE A 541 -5.33 1.45 -2.49
N THR A 542 -6.20 1.95 -3.35
CA THR A 542 -6.61 3.36 -3.40
C THR A 542 -8.13 3.45 -3.47
N GLY A 543 -8.70 4.58 -3.04
CA GLY A 543 -10.14 4.83 -3.16
C GLY A 543 -11.00 4.19 -2.08
N PHE A 544 -10.43 4.00 -0.88
CA PHE A 544 -11.24 3.90 0.34
C PHE A 544 -11.66 5.30 0.83
#